data_AF-A0A351J3T0-F1
#
_entry.id   AF-A0A351J3T0-F1
#
_cell.length_a   1.000
_cell.length_b   1.000
_cell.length_c   1.000
_cell.angle_alpha   90.00
_cell.angle_beta   90.00
_cell.angle_gamma   90.00
#
_symmetry.space_group_name_H-M   'P 1'
#
loop_
_entity.id
_entity.type
_entity.pdbx_description
1 polymer ?
#
loop_
_entity_poly.entity_id
_entity_poly.type
_entity_poly.pdbx_seq_one_letter_code
_entity_poly.pdbx_strand_id
1 'polypeptide(L)'
;MSKKIMLFGLVLVMLFIVLSGCSKSGTATVTGYIMAPNGEDPVVGATVSVKGKGISSNTNGVGKYTLFNVPTGKQTLLAVKGNFRVEFTVNVRNAGTTVEAPIAKLTTKKIAVVPGSFDDIGTVLDNLDLDYTEFDSIYDLTASVLDDYSIVFLACGGSDALYPDSNPADRAVYDNLRAFVASGGGIYGSDWAAAAICSLFPEYISVVDYNGESQDLTVTVLDNDIKALLGKNTCTICYDLGAWVLIKVEDPSKVQVDVIGDPNTYEGIVEDSPLLVEFSYGSGSVIYTTFHNEEQVTPDGLKIIKHLVFSL
;
A
#
# COMPACT_ATOMS: atom_id res chain seq x y z
N MET A 1 66.47 -20.92 -69.65
CA MET A 1 66.01 -19.51 -69.68
C MET A 1 64.49 -19.49 -69.61
N SER A 2 63.89 -18.53 -68.89
CA SER A 2 62.46 -18.37 -68.56
C SER A 2 61.93 -19.22 -67.39
N LYS A 3 61.11 -18.74 -66.44
CA LYS A 3 60.97 -17.49 -65.66
C LYS A 3 60.00 -17.87 -64.54
N LYS A 4 60.29 -17.49 -63.29
CA LYS A 4 59.46 -17.71 -62.10
C LYS A 4 58.15 -16.93 -62.18
N ILE A 5 57.03 -17.52 -61.75
CA ILE A 5 55.89 -16.79 -61.17
C ILE A 5 55.43 -17.57 -59.93
N MET A 6 55.70 -16.99 -58.76
CA MET A 6 55.15 -17.38 -57.46
C MET A 6 53.94 -16.47 -57.20
N LEU A 7 52.75 -17.05 -57.01
CA LEU A 7 51.56 -16.32 -56.59
C LEU A 7 51.38 -16.54 -55.08
N PHE A 8 51.60 -15.49 -54.28
CA PHE A 8 51.33 -15.47 -52.84
C PHE A 8 49.90 -14.96 -52.64
N GLY A 9 49.00 -15.82 -52.16
CA GLY A 9 47.67 -15.42 -51.71
C GLY A 9 47.75 -14.89 -50.27
N LEU A 10 47.43 -13.61 -50.08
CA LEU A 10 47.33 -12.95 -48.79
C LEU A 10 45.93 -13.25 -48.20
N VAL A 11 45.85 -14.04 -47.13
CA VAL A 11 44.62 -14.22 -46.35
C VAL A 11 44.62 -13.18 -45.22
N LEU A 12 43.71 -12.21 -45.31
CA LEU A 12 43.49 -11.18 -44.28
C LEU A 12 42.53 -11.76 -43.22
N VAL A 13 43.05 -12.15 -42.06
CA VAL A 13 42.23 -12.54 -40.90
C VAL A 13 41.87 -11.26 -40.13
N MET A 14 40.63 -10.78 -40.28
CA MET A 14 40.06 -9.73 -39.44
C MET A 14 39.79 -10.29 -38.04
N LEU A 15 40.64 -9.93 -37.08
CA LEU A 15 40.48 -10.25 -35.66
C LEU A 15 39.41 -9.32 -35.06
N PHE A 16 38.17 -9.77 -34.97
CA PHE A 16 37.15 -9.15 -34.12
C PHE A 16 37.52 -9.41 -32.65
N ILE A 17 38.21 -8.48 -32.02
CA ILE A 17 38.41 -8.47 -30.57
C ILE A 17 37.07 -8.05 -29.95
N VAL A 18 36.26 -9.04 -29.56
CA VAL A 18 35.15 -8.83 -28.64
C VAL A 18 35.78 -8.51 -27.28
N LEU A 19 35.82 -7.24 -26.91
CA LEU A 19 36.16 -6.80 -25.56
C LEU A 19 35.06 -7.28 -24.60
N SER A 20 35.13 -8.54 -24.20
CA SER A 20 34.39 -9.06 -23.05
C SER A 20 34.97 -8.36 -21.82
N GLY A 21 34.36 -7.25 -21.42
CA GLY A 21 34.66 -6.58 -20.16
C GLY A 21 34.58 -7.59 -19.03
N CYS A 22 35.73 -7.88 -18.41
CA CYS A 22 35.81 -8.75 -17.25
C CYS A 22 35.16 -8.02 -16.08
N SER A 23 33.89 -8.31 -15.79
CA SER A 23 33.22 -7.81 -14.60
C SER A 23 34.00 -8.33 -13.39
N LYS A 24 34.68 -7.44 -12.67
CA LYS A 24 35.34 -7.81 -11.41
C LYS A 24 34.28 -8.32 -10.43
N SER A 25 34.38 -9.60 -10.06
CA SER A 25 33.57 -10.18 -8.99
C SER A 25 33.70 -9.35 -7.71
N GLY A 26 32.57 -9.03 -7.08
CA GLY A 26 32.52 -8.27 -5.82
C GLY A 26 31.11 -7.83 -5.51
N THR A 27 30.97 -6.84 -4.62
CA THR A 27 29.68 -6.27 -4.23
C THR A 27 29.64 -4.77 -4.47
N ALA A 28 28.44 -4.20 -4.58
CA ALA A 28 28.16 -2.78 -4.74
C ALA A 28 27.01 -2.34 -3.83
N THR A 29 26.80 -1.03 -3.74
CA THR A 29 25.59 -0.45 -3.16
C THR A 29 24.58 -0.24 -4.28
N VAL A 30 23.33 -0.64 -4.08
CA VAL A 30 22.22 -0.35 -5.02
C VAL A 30 21.25 0.60 -4.36
N THR A 31 20.94 1.70 -5.02
CA THR A 31 19.91 2.66 -4.60
C THR A 31 18.82 2.75 -5.64
N GLY A 32 17.60 3.08 -5.23
CA GLY A 32 16.51 3.34 -6.17
C GLY A 32 15.27 3.86 -5.46
N TYR A 33 14.19 4.00 -6.21
CA TYR A 33 12.91 4.49 -5.71
C TYR A 33 11.79 3.50 -6.01
N ILE A 34 10.87 3.34 -5.06
CA ILE A 34 9.60 2.65 -5.24
C ILE A 34 8.50 3.71 -5.26
N MET A 35 7.69 3.67 -6.31
CA MET A 35 6.61 4.63 -6.56
C MET A 35 5.27 3.91 -6.75
N ALA A 36 4.19 4.66 -6.60
CA ALA A 36 2.86 4.28 -7.06
C ALA A 36 2.84 4.08 -8.59
N PRO A 37 1.80 3.45 -9.16
CA PRO A 37 1.65 3.28 -10.61
C PRO A 37 1.75 4.57 -11.41
N ASN A 38 1.24 5.70 -10.90
CA ASN A 38 1.38 7.00 -11.54
C ASN A 38 2.85 7.42 -11.73
N GLY A 39 3.78 6.90 -10.92
CA GLY A 39 5.21 7.21 -10.96
C GLY A 39 5.60 8.52 -10.29
N GLU A 40 4.67 9.17 -9.60
CA GLU A 40 4.86 10.47 -8.95
C GLU A 40 4.82 10.32 -7.42
N ASP A 41 3.91 9.52 -6.88
CA ASP A 41 3.76 9.34 -5.44
C ASP A 41 4.74 8.29 -4.88
N PRO A 42 5.57 8.63 -3.87
CA PRO A 42 6.50 7.70 -3.26
C PRO A 42 5.80 6.69 -2.36
N VAL A 43 6.22 5.42 -2.43
CA VAL A 43 5.75 4.39 -1.50
C VAL A 43 6.72 4.27 -0.32
N VAL A 44 6.27 4.69 0.85
CA VAL A 44 7.03 4.65 2.12
C VAL A 44 6.89 3.28 2.79
N GLY A 45 7.96 2.82 3.44
CA GLY A 45 7.97 1.57 4.20
C GLY A 45 8.03 0.27 3.36
N ALA A 46 8.04 0.36 2.03
CA ALA A 46 8.12 -0.80 1.15
C ALA A 46 9.42 -1.58 1.38
N THR A 47 9.30 -2.89 1.57
CA THR A 47 10.46 -3.78 1.70
C THR A 47 11.01 -4.10 0.32
N VAL A 48 12.27 -3.73 0.06
CA VAL A 48 13.00 -4.06 -1.17
C VAL A 48 14.05 -5.11 -0.86
N SER A 49 14.08 -6.20 -1.62
CA SER A 49 14.96 -7.34 -1.37
C SER A 49 15.63 -7.87 -2.63
N VAL A 50 16.84 -8.41 -2.51
CA VAL A 50 17.53 -9.14 -3.58
C VAL A 50 17.17 -10.62 -3.49
N LYS A 51 16.53 -11.15 -4.55
CA LYS A 51 15.94 -12.50 -4.55
C LYS A 51 16.99 -13.58 -4.25
N GLY A 52 16.74 -14.36 -3.19
CA GLY A 52 17.60 -15.47 -2.77
C GLY A 52 18.94 -15.07 -2.15
N LYS A 53 19.11 -13.81 -1.71
CA LYS A 53 20.39 -13.31 -1.14
C LYS A 53 20.31 -12.84 0.31
N GLY A 54 19.13 -12.73 0.90
CA GLY A 54 18.96 -12.22 2.28
C GLY A 54 19.37 -10.75 2.44
N ILE A 55 19.44 -9.98 1.34
CA ILE A 55 19.73 -8.55 1.35
C ILE A 55 18.41 -7.83 1.19
N SER A 56 18.06 -6.98 2.16
CA SER A 56 16.85 -6.15 2.11
C SER A 56 17.04 -4.80 2.79
N SER A 57 16.15 -3.86 2.49
CA SER A 57 16.01 -2.56 3.13
C SER A 57 14.58 -2.06 2.93
N ASN A 58 14.14 -1.08 3.72
CA ASN A 58 12.85 -0.42 3.55
C ASN A 58 13.03 0.93 2.84
N THR A 59 12.00 1.36 2.10
CA THR A 59 11.97 2.71 1.56
C THR A 59 11.74 3.74 2.66
N ASN A 60 12.38 4.90 2.55
CA ASN A 60 12.18 6.04 3.46
C ASN A 60 10.98 6.91 3.02
N GLY A 61 10.78 8.05 3.69
CA GLY A 61 9.68 9.00 3.44
C GLY A 61 9.59 9.60 2.02
N VAL A 62 10.60 9.39 1.17
CA VAL A 62 10.59 9.79 -0.25
C VAL A 62 10.63 8.58 -1.19
N GLY A 63 10.30 7.39 -0.70
CA GLY A 63 10.27 6.15 -1.49
C GLY A 63 11.65 5.58 -1.83
N LYS A 64 12.73 6.13 -1.27
CA LYS A 64 14.10 5.73 -1.60
C LYS A 64 14.56 4.56 -0.73
N TYR A 65 15.20 3.57 -1.35
CA TYR A 65 15.87 2.46 -0.65
C TYR A 65 17.39 2.46 -0.90
N THR A 66 18.14 1.79 -0.03
CA THR A 66 19.58 1.52 -0.20
C THR A 66 19.90 0.10 0.22
N LEU A 67 20.37 -0.72 -0.72
CA LEU A 67 20.81 -2.10 -0.49
C LEU A 67 22.34 -2.14 -0.51
N PHE A 68 22.93 -2.62 0.58
CA PHE A 68 24.37 -2.82 0.67
C PHE A 68 24.76 -4.24 0.25
N ASN A 69 26.02 -4.41 -0.13
CA ASN A 69 26.63 -5.72 -0.41
C ASN A 69 25.94 -6.52 -1.55
N VAL A 70 25.36 -5.83 -2.53
CA VAL A 70 24.71 -6.48 -3.67
C VAL A 70 25.76 -7.05 -4.64
N PRO A 71 25.74 -8.35 -4.98
CA PRO A 71 26.75 -8.93 -5.87
C PRO A 71 26.75 -8.31 -7.28
N THR A 72 27.94 -8.21 -7.88
CA THR A 72 28.08 -7.85 -9.30
C THR A 72 27.35 -8.85 -10.20
N GLY A 73 26.83 -8.37 -11.33
CA GLY A 73 26.03 -9.14 -12.29
C GLY A 73 24.58 -8.66 -12.36
N LYS A 74 23.75 -9.39 -13.12
CA LYS A 74 22.32 -9.14 -13.19
C LYS A 74 21.67 -9.63 -11.88
N GLN A 75 21.00 -8.72 -11.18
CA GLN A 75 20.26 -9.01 -9.96
C GLN A 75 18.77 -8.80 -10.19
N THR A 76 17.96 -9.64 -9.54
CA THR A 76 16.51 -9.51 -9.48
C THR A 76 16.12 -8.99 -8.11
N LEU A 77 15.42 -7.87 -8.07
CA LEU A 77 14.90 -7.24 -6.87
C LEU A 77 13.39 -7.43 -6.82
N LEU A 78 12.87 -7.61 -5.61
CA LEU A 78 11.45 -7.64 -5.30
C LEU A 78 11.15 -6.53 -4.29
N ALA A 79 10.22 -5.64 -4.62
CA ALA A 79 9.65 -4.70 -3.67
C ALA A 79 8.23 -5.13 -3.29
N VAL A 80 7.86 -5.01 -2.00
CA VAL A 80 6.55 -5.37 -1.45
C VAL A 80 6.12 -4.33 -0.40
N LYS A 81 4.86 -3.92 -0.43
CA LYS A 81 4.17 -3.16 0.64
C LYS A 81 2.70 -3.59 0.59
N GLY A 82 2.18 -4.11 1.70
CA GLY A 82 0.88 -4.75 1.74
C GLY A 82 0.70 -5.82 0.64
N ASN A 83 -0.41 -5.73 -0.07
CA ASN A 83 -0.81 -6.53 -1.22
C ASN A 83 -0.16 -6.10 -2.53
N PHE A 84 0.68 -5.07 -2.51
CA PHE A 84 1.37 -4.56 -3.69
C PHE A 84 2.79 -5.10 -3.82
N ARG A 85 3.22 -5.34 -5.07
CA ARG A 85 4.57 -5.84 -5.37
C ARG A 85 5.05 -5.45 -6.76
N VAL A 86 6.36 -5.49 -6.95
CA VAL A 86 7.00 -5.43 -8.28
C VAL A 86 8.32 -6.20 -8.27
N GLU A 87 8.55 -6.99 -9.31
CA GLU A 87 9.84 -7.62 -9.58
C GLU A 87 10.54 -6.88 -10.74
N PHE A 88 11.78 -6.46 -10.52
CA PHE A 88 12.57 -5.71 -11.50
C PHE A 88 14.04 -6.12 -11.45
N THR A 89 14.82 -5.72 -12.45
CA THR A 89 16.23 -6.11 -12.55
C THR A 89 17.17 -4.93 -12.56
N VAL A 90 18.34 -5.10 -11.96
CA VAL A 90 19.44 -4.13 -11.97
C VAL A 90 20.73 -4.84 -12.40
N ASN A 91 21.51 -4.19 -13.25
CA ASN A 91 22.81 -4.71 -13.68
C ASN A 91 23.92 -4.05 -12.86
N VAL A 92 24.46 -4.78 -11.89
CA VAL A 92 25.55 -4.31 -11.02
C VAL A 92 26.88 -4.52 -11.73
N ARG A 93 27.44 -3.46 -12.33
CA ARG A 93 28.59 -3.56 -13.23
C ARG A 93 29.94 -3.63 -12.49
N ASN A 94 30.15 -2.74 -11.52
CA ASN A 94 31.46 -2.53 -10.89
C ASN A 94 31.37 -2.71 -9.36
N ALA A 95 32.23 -3.54 -8.79
CA ALA A 95 32.37 -3.67 -7.35
C ALA A 95 32.83 -2.35 -6.70
N GLY A 96 32.38 -2.08 -5.47
CA GLY A 96 32.72 -0.88 -4.70
C GLY A 96 32.06 0.41 -5.18
N THR A 97 31.12 0.33 -6.14
CA THR A 97 30.40 1.51 -6.66
C THR A 97 28.99 1.61 -6.09
N THR A 98 28.34 2.76 -6.32
CA THR A 98 26.88 2.90 -6.15
C THR A 98 26.22 2.77 -7.52
N VAL A 99 25.20 1.93 -7.61
CA VAL A 99 24.42 1.69 -8.82
C VAL A 99 22.99 2.14 -8.57
N GLU A 100 22.49 3.02 -9.43
CA GLU A 100 21.08 3.42 -9.41
C GLU A 100 20.25 2.39 -10.19
N ALA A 101 19.26 1.82 -9.52
CA ALA A 101 18.26 0.95 -10.11
C ALA A 101 17.17 1.79 -10.80
N PRO A 102 16.46 1.23 -11.80
CA PRO A 102 15.30 1.90 -12.37
C PRO A 102 14.24 2.18 -11.29
N ILE A 103 13.46 3.24 -11.50
CA ILE A 103 12.24 3.47 -10.72
C ILE A 103 11.33 2.26 -10.90
N ALA A 104 10.89 1.67 -9.80
CA ALA A 104 9.99 0.53 -9.81
C ALA A 104 8.62 0.96 -9.30
N LYS A 105 7.57 0.62 -10.06
CA LYS A 105 6.18 0.97 -9.76
C LYS A 105 5.47 -0.26 -9.21
N LEU A 106 4.83 -0.11 -8.06
CA LEU A 106 4.09 -1.21 -7.44
C LEU A 106 2.79 -1.52 -8.19
N THR A 107 2.40 -2.80 -8.21
CA THR A 107 1.08 -3.25 -8.71
C THR A 107 0.48 -4.28 -7.75
N THR A 108 -0.84 -4.51 -7.84
CA THR A 108 -1.54 -5.54 -7.07
C THR A 108 -2.47 -6.37 -7.97
N LYS A 109 -3.25 -7.29 -7.39
CA LYS A 109 -4.38 -7.90 -8.13
C LYS A 109 -5.49 -6.84 -8.29
N LYS A 110 -6.70 -7.26 -8.65
CA LYS A 110 -7.82 -6.32 -8.77
C LYS A 110 -8.17 -5.71 -7.41
N ILE A 111 -8.66 -4.48 -7.47
CA ILE A 111 -9.20 -3.72 -6.33
C ILE A 111 -10.72 -3.65 -6.50
N ALA A 112 -11.46 -4.03 -5.46
CA ALA A 112 -12.91 -3.93 -5.41
C ALA A 112 -13.28 -2.68 -4.60
N VAL A 113 -14.27 -1.92 -5.07
CA VAL A 113 -14.81 -0.77 -4.37
C VAL A 113 -16.31 -0.97 -4.22
N VAL A 114 -16.82 -0.88 -3.00
CA VAL A 114 -18.25 -0.68 -2.75
C VAL A 114 -18.42 0.82 -2.51
N PRO A 115 -18.97 1.58 -3.47
CA PRO A 115 -19.00 3.03 -3.41
C PRO A 115 -19.95 3.51 -2.33
N GLY A 116 -19.70 4.72 -1.85
CA GLY A 116 -20.44 5.38 -0.79
C GLY A 116 -21.17 6.61 -1.31
N SER A 117 -22.18 7.07 -0.57
CA SER A 117 -22.89 8.32 -0.92
C SER A 117 -22.15 9.58 -0.44
N PHE A 118 -21.15 9.42 0.42
CA PHE A 118 -20.48 10.51 1.14
C PHE A 118 -18.96 10.47 1.04
N ASP A 119 -18.42 9.52 0.26
CA ASP A 119 -16.98 9.37 0.12
C ASP A 119 -16.61 8.68 -1.19
N ASP A 120 -15.57 9.18 -1.85
CA ASP A 120 -15.05 8.67 -3.11
C ASP A 120 -13.56 8.28 -2.98
N ILE A 121 -13.33 7.03 -2.59
CA ILE A 121 -11.99 6.43 -2.67
C ILE A 121 -11.53 6.22 -4.12
N GLY A 122 -12.45 6.13 -5.08
CA GLY A 122 -12.16 5.96 -6.50
C GLY A 122 -11.32 7.10 -7.04
N THR A 123 -11.66 8.35 -6.70
CA THR A 123 -10.85 9.53 -7.04
C THR A 123 -9.39 9.41 -6.56
N VAL A 124 -9.15 8.81 -5.38
CA VAL A 124 -7.78 8.58 -4.88
C VAL A 124 -7.08 7.48 -5.69
N LEU A 125 -7.77 6.40 -6.00
CA LEU A 125 -7.25 5.29 -6.80
C LEU A 125 -6.89 5.76 -8.22
N ASP A 126 -7.76 6.56 -8.85
CA ASP A 126 -7.50 7.19 -10.14
C ASP A 126 -6.27 8.09 -10.09
N ASN A 127 -6.11 8.88 -9.02
CA ASN A 127 -4.94 9.73 -8.86
C ASN A 127 -3.63 8.92 -8.72
N LEU A 128 -3.71 7.70 -8.21
CA LEU A 128 -2.59 6.76 -8.10
C LEU A 128 -2.37 5.92 -9.37
N ASP A 129 -3.20 6.08 -10.41
CA ASP A 129 -3.21 5.26 -11.64
C ASP A 129 -3.46 3.77 -11.33
N LEU A 130 -4.44 3.50 -10.44
CA LEU A 130 -4.86 2.17 -10.03
C LEU A 130 -6.23 1.82 -10.61
N ASP A 131 -6.27 0.74 -11.40
CA ASP A 131 -7.53 0.17 -11.88
C ASP A 131 -8.32 -0.47 -10.73
N TYR A 132 -9.63 -0.20 -10.71
CA TYR A 132 -10.57 -0.80 -9.75
C TYR A 132 -11.90 -1.17 -10.42
N THR A 133 -12.66 -2.02 -9.73
CA THR A 133 -14.03 -2.39 -10.12
C THR A 133 -14.98 -1.96 -9.02
N GLU A 134 -16.01 -1.20 -9.38
CA GLU A 134 -17.12 -0.88 -8.48
C GLU A 134 -18.13 -2.03 -8.42
N PHE A 135 -18.65 -2.26 -7.22
CA PHE A 135 -19.73 -3.20 -6.94
C PHE A 135 -20.88 -2.42 -6.32
N ASP A 136 -22.08 -2.59 -6.85
CA ASP A 136 -23.28 -1.89 -6.36
C ASP A 136 -23.56 -2.20 -4.89
N SER A 137 -23.15 -3.39 -4.43
CA SER A 137 -23.35 -3.79 -3.05
C SER A 137 -22.28 -4.71 -2.50
N ILE A 138 -22.07 -4.65 -1.18
CA ILE A 138 -21.24 -5.60 -0.43
C ILE A 138 -21.71 -7.06 -0.61
N TYR A 139 -22.99 -7.29 -0.94
CA TYR A 139 -23.53 -8.62 -1.22
C TYR A 139 -23.05 -9.22 -2.56
N ASP A 140 -22.53 -8.40 -3.48
CA ASP A 140 -21.97 -8.88 -4.75
C ASP A 140 -20.56 -9.47 -4.59
N LEU A 141 -19.92 -9.25 -3.43
CA LEU A 141 -18.61 -9.78 -3.06
C LEU A 141 -18.68 -11.25 -2.61
N THR A 142 -19.13 -12.10 -3.54
CA THR A 142 -19.13 -13.56 -3.35
C THR A 142 -17.70 -14.11 -3.27
N ALA A 143 -17.52 -15.28 -2.65
CA ALA A 143 -16.21 -15.94 -2.58
C ALA A 143 -15.53 -16.09 -3.95
N SER A 144 -16.27 -16.47 -4.99
CA SER A 144 -15.73 -16.61 -6.36
C SER A 144 -15.33 -15.28 -6.98
N VAL A 145 -15.99 -14.18 -6.61
CA VAL A 145 -15.57 -12.84 -7.04
C VAL A 145 -14.26 -12.50 -6.35
N LEU A 146 -14.18 -12.67 -5.02
CA LEU A 146 -13.04 -12.27 -4.20
C LEU A 146 -11.71 -12.98 -4.55
N ASP A 147 -11.73 -14.16 -5.17
CA ASP A 147 -10.52 -14.88 -5.63
C ASP A 147 -9.62 -14.05 -6.57
N ASP A 148 -10.25 -13.17 -7.36
CA ASP A 148 -9.59 -12.29 -8.33
C ASP A 148 -9.03 -11.00 -7.71
N TYR A 149 -9.44 -10.69 -6.47
CA TYR A 149 -9.13 -9.43 -5.81
C TYR A 149 -8.08 -9.63 -4.71
N SER A 150 -7.41 -8.56 -4.34
CA SER A 150 -6.53 -8.52 -3.17
C SER A 150 -6.93 -7.44 -2.16
N ILE A 151 -7.75 -6.47 -2.59
CA ILE A 151 -8.17 -5.35 -1.76
C ILE A 151 -9.67 -5.09 -1.99
N VAL A 152 -10.39 -4.80 -0.91
CA VAL A 152 -11.77 -4.31 -0.91
C VAL A 152 -11.83 -2.99 -0.15
N PHE A 153 -12.35 -1.95 -0.79
CA PHE A 153 -12.69 -0.68 -0.14
C PHE A 153 -14.20 -0.60 0.09
N LEU A 154 -14.59 -0.24 1.31
CA LEU A 154 -15.97 0.05 1.71
C LEU A 154 -16.06 1.56 2.02
N ALA A 155 -16.59 2.33 1.09
CA ALA A 155 -16.69 3.78 1.27
C ALA A 155 -17.88 4.18 2.16
N CYS A 156 -17.82 5.38 2.75
CA CYS A 156 -18.82 5.89 3.67
C CYS A 156 -20.23 5.90 3.06
N GLY A 157 -21.18 5.25 3.73
CA GLY A 157 -22.57 5.11 3.28
C GLY A 157 -22.78 4.06 2.18
N GLY A 158 -21.77 3.23 1.87
CA GLY A 158 -21.86 2.14 0.91
C GLY A 158 -22.17 0.77 1.51
N SER A 159 -22.05 0.62 2.84
CA SER A 159 -22.28 -0.65 3.52
C SER A 159 -22.89 -0.48 4.90
N ASP A 160 -23.88 -1.32 5.22
CA ASP A 160 -24.60 -1.34 6.49
C ASP A 160 -24.04 -2.40 7.45
N ALA A 161 -24.51 -2.35 8.70
CA ALA A 161 -24.25 -3.39 9.68
C ALA A 161 -24.74 -4.76 9.19
N LEU A 162 -23.92 -5.78 9.42
CA LEU A 162 -24.24 -7.19 9.12
C LEU A 162 -24.75 -7.89 10.39
N TYR A 163 -25.80 -8.71 10.25
CA TYR A 163 -26.39 -9.50 11.32
C TYR A 163 -26.34 -11.01 11.02
N PRO A 164 -25.14 -11.64 11.03
CA PRO A 164 -24.93 -13.01 10.54
C PRO A 164 -25.69 -14.10 11.32
N ASP A 165 -26.11 -13.83 12.56
CA ASP A 165 -26.87 -14.80 13.37
C ASP A 165 -28.37 -14.81 13.03
N SER A 166 -28.90 -13.73 12.46
CA SER A 166 -30.33 -13.57 12.16
C SER A 166 -30.64 -13.41 10.66
N ASN A 167 -29.65 -13.12 9.83
CA ASN A 167 -29.82 -12.92 8.39
C ASN A 167 -28.84 -13.81 7.59
N PRO A 168 -29.34 -14.81 6.84
CA PRO A 168 -28.49 -15.68 6.03
C PRO A 168 -27.68 -14.98 4.93
N ALA A 169 -28.19 -13.87 4.38
CA ALA A 169 -27.44 -13.11 3.37
C ALA A 169 -26.23 -12.41 4.01
N ASP A 170 -26.43 -11.77 5.16
CA ASP A 170 -25.35 -11.15 5.94
C ASP A 170 -24.34 -12.19 6.39
N ARG A 171 -24.81 -13.40 6.75
CA ARG A 171 -23.94 -14.51 7.11
C ARG A 171 -22.98 -14.88 5.99
N ALA A 172 -23.47 -14.93 4.75
CA ALA A 172 -22.64 -15.25 3.60
C ALA A 172 -21.59 -14.18 3.33
N VAL A 173 -21.96 -12.89 3.40
CA VAL A 173 -21.02 -11.77 3.26
C VAL A 173 -19.97 -11.78 4.37
N TYR A 174 -20.41 -11.97 5.62
CA TYR A 174 -19.55 -12.07 6.79
C TYR A 174 -18.50 -13.18 6.63
N ASP A 175 -18.93 -14.40 6.27
CA ASP A 175 -18.03 -15.53 6.10
C ASP A 175 -17.04 -15.30 4.93
N ASN A 176 -17.52 -14.75 3.81
CA ASN A 176 -16.68 -14.49 2.63
C ASN A 176 -15.60 -13.44 2.91
N LEU A 177 -15.96 -12.29 3.49
CA LEU A 177 -15.02 -11.20 3.73
C LEU A 177 -14.02 -11.51 4.83
N ARG A 178 -14.45 -12.20 5.90
CA ARG A 178 -13.49 -12.69 6.91
C ARG A 178 -12.54 -13.73 6.31
N ALA A 179 -13.03 -14.65 5.48
CA ALA A 179 -12.16 -15.62 4.81
C ALA A 179 -11.17 -14.93 3.85
N PHE A 180 -11.62 -13.93 3.11
CA PHE A 180 -10.78 -13.11 2.24
C PHE A 180 -9.63 -12.46 2.99
N VAL A 181 -9.91 -11.76 4.10
CA VAL A 181 -8.85 -11.16 4.93
C VAL A 181 -7.94 -12.24 5.54
N ALA A 182 -8.52 -13.32 6.08
CA ALA A 182 -7.72 -14.42 6.64
C ALA A 182 -6.72 -15.01 5.64
N SER A 183 -7.08 -15.01 4.35
CA SER A 183 -6.26 -15.53 3.24
C SER A 183 -5.21 -14.55 2.70
N GLY A 184 -5.14 -13.32 3.23
CA GLY A 184 -4.16 -12.31 2.82
C GLY A 184 -4.76 -11.07 2.14
N GLY A 185 -6.07 -11.02 1.95
CA GLY A 185 -6.74 -9.83 1.42
C GLY A 185 -6.71 -8.66 2.39
N GLY A 186 -6.77 -7.44 1.86
CA GLY A 186 -6.91 -6.20 2.63
C GLY A 186 -8.34 -5.66 2.56
N ILE A 187 -8.90 -5.22 3.68
CA ILE A 187 -10.16 -4.45 3.71
C ILE A 187 -9.90 -3.06 4.27
N TYR A 188 -10.45 -2.05 3.60
CA TYR A 188 -10.51 -0.68 4.10
C TYR A 188 -11.96 -0.24 4.29
N GLY A 189 -12.24 0.48 5.38
CA GLY A 189 -13.52 1.16 5.58
C GLY A 189 -13.34 2.61 6.04
N SER A 190 -14.18 3.52 5.56
CA SER A 190 -14.23 4.92 6.02
C SER A 190 -15.57 5.27 6.68
N ASP A 191 -15.46 6.03 7.77
CA ASP A 191 -16.55 6.63 8.54
C ASP A 191 -17.72 5.66 8.78
N TRP A 192 -18.90 5.86 8.17
CA TRP A 192 -20.08 5.00 8.41
C TRP A 192 -19.92 3.55 7.95
N ALA A 193 -18.92 3.24 7.11
CA ALA A 193 -18.54 1.85 6.84
C ALA A 193 -18.09 1.10 8.11
N ALA A 194 -17.87 1.81 9.23
CA ALA A 194 -17.71 1.23 10.56
C ALA A 194 -18.78 0.22 10.90
N ALA A 195 -20.04 0.44 10.47
CA ALA A 195 -21.12 -0.49 10.73
C ALA A 195 -20.79 -1.90 10.20
N ALA A 196 -20.31 -1.98 8.94
CA ALA A 196 -19.90 -3.23 8.33
C ALA A 196 -18.59 -3.76 8.93
N ILE A 197 -17.57 -2.92 9.11
CA ILE A 197 -16.26 -3.32 9.67
C ILE A 197 -16.41 -3.86 11.10
N CYS A 198 -17.16 -3.18 11.97
CA CYS A 198 -17.40 -3.61 13.35
C CYS A 198 -18.26 -4.88 13.41
N SER A 199 -19.23 -5.06 12.49
CA SER A 199 -19.92 -6.34 12.36
C SER A 199 -18.98 -7.46 11.92
N LEU A 200 -18.02 -7.17 11.02
CA LEU A 200 -17.04 -8.15 10.55
C LEU A 200 -16.01 -8.49 11.62
N PHE A 201 -15.58 -7.55 12.45
CA PHE A 201 -14.46 -7.71 13.40
C PHE A 201 -14.77 -7.13 14.80
N PRO A 202 -15.88 -7.56 15.45
CA PRO A 202 -16.33 -6.97 16.72
C PRO A 202 -15.36 -7.22 17.88
N GLU A 203 -14.43 -8.17 17.73
CA GLU A 203 -13.38 -8.45 18.71
C GLU A 203 -12.18 -7.50 18.65
N TYR A 204 -12.12 -6.62 17.64
CA TYR A 204 -11.03 -5.66 17.43
C TYR A 204 -11.49 -4.23 17.70
N ILE A 205 -12.59 -3.81 17.07
CA ILE A 205 -13.15 -2.47 17.21
C ILE A 205 -14.67 -2.50 17.29
N SER A 206 -15.25 -1.49 17.92
CA SER A 206 -16.70 -1.30 18.02
C SER A 206 -17.08 0.17 17.79
N VAL A 207 -18.32 0.40 17.37
CA VAL A 207 -18.89 1.74 17.28
C VAL A 207 -19.29 2.22 18.67
N VAL A 208 -18.89 3.44 19.01
CA VAL A 208 -19.30 4.14 20.23
C VAL A 208 -20.57 4.93 19.96
N ASP A 209 -20.53 5.86 18.99
CA ASP A 209 -21.66 6.71 18.61
C ASP A 209 -21.43 7.36 17.22
N TYR A 210 -22.45 8.03 16.70
CA TYR A 210 -22.47 8.80 15.44
C TYR A 210 -22.69 10.29 15.74
N ASN A 211 -21.87 10.87 16.62
CA ASN A 211 -22.10 12.20 17.18
C ASN A 211 -20.94 13.18 16.99
N GLY A 212 -19.95 12.84 16.17
CA GLY A 212 -18.82 13.72 15.88
C GLY A 212 -19.24 15.01 15.17
N GLU A 213 -18.64 16.15 15.51
CA GLU A 213 -18.93 17.43 14.84
C GLU A 213 -18.04 17.65 13.61
N SER A 214 -18.54 18.37 12.60
CA SER A 214 -17.69 18.85 11.51
C SER A 214 -16.64 19.81 12.07
N GLN A 215 -15.38 19.58 11.71
CA GLN A 215 -14.24 20.33 12.23
C GLN A 215 -12.97 20.06 11.43
N ASP A 216 -12.06 21.02 11.43
CA ASP A 216 -10.65 20.75 11.12
C ASP A 216 -9.94 20.35 12.41
N LEU A 217 -9.60 19.08 12.55
CA LEU A 217 -8.97 18.55 13.75
C LEU A 217 -7.45 18.45 13.56
N THR A 218 -6.68 19.11 14.42
CA THR A 218 -5.24 18.82 14.51
C THR A 218 -5.05 17.55 15.32
N VAL A 219 -4.50 16.52 14.67
CA VAL A 219 -4.36 15.17 15.22
C VAL A 219 -2.89 14.86 15.51
N THR A 220 -2.67 13.90 16.40
CA THR A 220 -1.35 13.30 16.64
C THR A 220 -1.20 12.04 15.80
N VAL A 221 -0.15 12.00 15.00
CA VAL A 221 0.26 10.82 14.23
C VAL A 221 1.15 9.94 15.11
N LEU A 222 0.78 8.68 15.24
CA LEU A 222 1.48 7.66 16.02
C LEU A 222 2.30 6.71 15.13
N ASP A 223 1.83 6.40 13.92
CA ASP A 223 2.55 5.53 12.98
C ASP A 223 3.87 6.15 12.48
N ASN A 224 4.88 5.30 12.30
CA ASN A 224 6.22 5.72 11.90
C ASN A 224 6.36 5.95 10.39
N ASP A 225 5.66 5.18 9.56
CA ASP A 225 5.68 5.37 8.10
C ASP A 225 4.96 6.68 7.75
N ILE A 226 3.82 6.98 8.38
CA ILE A 226 3.10 8.25 8.22
C ILE A 226 3.97 9.42 8.74
N LYS A 227 4.62 9.30 9.91
CA LYS A 227 5.56 10.32 10.38
C LYS A 227 6.70 10.58 9.39
N ALA A 228 7.27 9.51 8.82
CA ALA A 228 8.34 9.62 7.84
C ALA A 228 7.86 10.27 6.53
N LEU A 229 6.64 9.94 6.09
CA LEU A 229 5.99 10.52 4.92
C LEU A 229 5.72 12.02 5.09
N LEU A 230 5.22 12.42 6.25
CA LEU A 230 4.87 13.82 6.53
C LEU A 230 6.06 14.65 6.97
N GLY A 231 7.10 14.02 7.54
CA GLY A 231 8.24 14.71 8.17
C GLY A 231 7.88 15.38 9.50
N LYS A 232 6.75 14.99 10.12
CA LYS A 232 6.18 15.56 11.34
C LYS A 232 5.27 14.54 12.03
N ASN A 233 4.88 14.82 13.26
CA ASN A 233 4.04 13.96 14.11
C ASN A 233 2.62 14.49 14.31
N THR A 234 2.24 15.56 13.61
CA THR A 234 0.90 16.14 13.66
C THR A 234 0.45 16.55 12.26
N CYS A 235 -0.85 16.48 11.99
CA CYS A 235 -1.46 16.95 10.76
C CYS A 235 -2.89 17.41 11.03
N THR A 236 -3.55 17.97 10.02
CA THR A 236 -4.95 18.35 10.09
C THR A 236 -5.77 17.36 9.28
N ILE A 237 -6.77 16.77 9.93
CA ILE A 237 -7.82 15.97 9.29
C ILE A 237 -9.06 16.84 9.18
N CYS A 238 -9.63 16.89 7.97
CA CYS A 238 -10.88 17.60 7.71
C CYS A 238 -12.05 16.64 7.96
N TYR A 239 -12.92 17.00 8.89
CA TYR A 239 -14.25 16.43 9.04
C TYR A 239 -15.25 17.42 8.46
N ASP A 240 -15.61 17.24 7.20
CA ASP A 240 -16.46 18.13 6.41
C ASP A 240 -17.92 18.10 6.87
N LEU A 241 -18.38 16.93 7.33
CA LEU A 241 -19.73 16.69 7.83
C LEU A 241 -19.72 16.31 9.32
N GLY A 242 -20.83 16.62 10.00
CA GLY A 242 -21.08 16.13 11.35
C GLY A 242 -21.78 14.75 11.34
N ALA A 243 -21.96 14.17 12.52
CA ALA A 243 -22.44 12.80 12.75
C ALA A 243 -21.51 11.70 12.21
N TRP A 244 -20.20 11.98 12.08
CA TRP A 244 -19.20 10.94 11.81
C TRP A 244 -19.01 10.02 13.02
N VAL A 245 -18.46 8.83 12.78
CA VAL A 245 -18.42 7.71 13.74
C VAL A 245 -17.25 7.82 14.72
N LEU A 246 -17.55 7.72 16.01
CA LEU A 246 -16.55 7.42 17.03
C LEU A 246 -16.43 5.91 17.22
N ILE A 247 -15.19 5.42 17.28
CA ILE A 247 -14.90 4.01 17.51
C ILE A 247 -14.16 3.78 18.82
N LYS A 248 -14.26 2.57 19.33
CA LYS A 248 -13.49 2.06 20.45
C LYS A 248 -12.63 0.89 20.01
N VAL A 249 -11.39 0.86 20.47
CA VAL A 249 -10.52 -0.30 20.38
C VAL A 249 -10.87 -1.30 21.49
N GLU A 250 -11.25 -2.51 21.12
CA GLU A 250 -11.62 -3.58 22.05
C GLU A 250 -10.41 -4.37 22.54
N ASP A 251 -9.44 -4.65 21.66
CA ASP A 251 -8.20 -5.35 22.00
C ASP A 251 -6.96 -4.53 21.59
N PRO A 252 -6.43 -3.68 22.49
CA PRO A 252 -5.27 -2.83 22.19
C PRO A 252 -3.97 -3.63 21.98
N SER A 253 -3.97 -4.96 22.23
CA SER A 253 -2.83 -5.81 21.90
C SER A 253 -2.83 -6.30 20.44
N LYS A 254 -3.97 -6.14 19.75
CA LYS A 254 -4.16 -6.58 18.36
C LYS A 254 -4.47 -5.45 17.39
N VAL A 255 -4.91 -4.30 17.90
CA VAL A 255 -5.21 -3.12 17.10
C VAL A 255 -4.12 -2.08 17.30
N GLN A 256 -3.55 -1.65 16.19
CA GLN A 256 -2.64 -0.53 16.13
C GLN A 256 -3.45 0.74 15.88
N VAL A 257 -3.20 1.78 16.69
CA VAL A 257 -3.78 3.10 16.51
C VAL A 257 -2.71 3.99 15.89
N ASP A 258 -2.97 4.48 14.68
CA ASP A 258 -2.01 5.24 13.89
C ASP A 258 -2.22 6.74 14.01
N VAL A 259 -3.45 7.17 14.31
CA VAL A 259 -3.83 8.57 14.48
C VAL A 259 -4.82 8.69 15.63
N ILE A 260 -4.55 9.63 16.54
CA ILE A 260 -5.45 10.03 17.63
C ILE A 260 -5.71 11.53 17.61
N GLY A 261 -6.82 11.96 18.19
CA GLY A 261 -7.09 13.37 18.42
C GLY A 261 -8.19 13.59 19.46
N ASP A 262 -8.45 14.86 19.75
CA ASP A 262 -9.46 15.29 20.73
C ASP A 262 -10.66 15.93 20.01
N PRO A 263 -11.50 15.15 19.29
CA PRO A 263 -12.61 15.69 18.52
C PRO A 263 -13.69 16.34 19.39
N ASN A 264 -14.28 17.43 18.87
CA ASN A 264 -15.57 17.90 19.34
C ASN A 264 -16.68 16.94 18.88
N THR A 265 -17.61 16.64 19.77
CA THR A 265 -18.84 15.89 19.50
C THR A 265 -20.04 16.70 20.01
N TYR A 266 -21.25 16.30 19.61
CA TYR A 266 -22.49 16.90 20.12
C TYR A 266 -22.66 16.77 21.63
N GLU A 267 -21.88 15.90 22.29
CA GLU A 267 -21.90 15.69 23.75
C GLU A 267 -20.67 16.28 24.46
N GLY A 268 -19.73 16.88 23.73
CA GLY A 268 -18.50 17.47 24.27
C GLY A 268 -17.23 16.92 23.60
N ILE A 269 -16.07 17.27 24.15
CA ILE A 269 -14.78 16.80 23.64
C ILE A 269 -14.52 15.37 24.14
N VAL A 270 -14.08 14.49 23.24
CA VAL A 270 -13.61 13.14 23.57
C VAL A 270 -12.09 13.12 23.45
N GLU A 271 -11.38 12.95 24.56
CA GLU A 271 -9.90 12.95 24.59
C GLU A 271 -9.31 11.65 24.04
N ASP A 272 -8.15 11.75 23.37
CA ASP A 272 -7.35 10.63 22.86
C ASP A 272 -8.15 9.62 21.99
N SER A 273 -9.14 10.11 21.24
CA SER A 273 -10.00 9.26 20.40
C SER A 273 -9.19 8.64 19.26
N PRO A 274 -9.31 7.32 19.01
CA PRO A 274 -8.70 6.68 17.84
C PRO A 274 -9.44 7.11 16.57
N LEU A 275 -8.70 7.66 15.60
CA LEU A 275 -9.26 8.21 14.35
C LEU A 275 -8.86 7.42 13.11
N LEU A 276 -7.72 6.72 13.19
CA LEU A 276 -7.21 5.79 12.19
C LEU A 276 -6.61 4.59 12.92
N VAL A 277 -7.09 3.40 12.56
CA VAL A 277 -6.64 2.14 13.15
C VAL A 277 -6.37 1.10 12.09
N GLU A 278 -5.43 0.21 12.39
CA GLU A 278 -5.14 -0.96 11.59
C GLU A 278 -5.00 -2.22 12.45
N PHE A 279 -5.38 -3.37 11.91
CA PHE A 279 -5.18 -4.66 12.56
C PHE A 279 -5.05 -5.77 11.54
N SER A 280 -4.41 -6.87 11.94
CA SER A 280 -4.30 -8.07 11.11
C SER A 280 -5.37 -9.09 11.48
N TYR A 281 -5.88 -9.79 10.47
CA TYR A 281 -6.72 -10.97 10.65
C TYR A 281 -6.24 -12.10 9.74
N GLY A 282 -5.78 -13.20 10.34
CA GLY A 282 -5.08 -14.25 9.61
C GLY A 282 -3.82 -13.71 8.94
N SER A 283 -3.73 -13.78 7.61
CA SER A 283 -2.59 -13.27 6.84
C SER A 283 -2.84 -11.90 6.20
N GLY A 284 -4.03 -11.33 6.36
CA GLY A 284 -4.43 -10.07 5.75
C GLY A 284 -4.55 -8.93 6.76
N SER A 285 -5.04 -7.80 6.26
CA SER A 285 -5.05 -6.51 6.94
C SER A 285 -6.45 -5.89 6.89
N VAL A 286 -6.77 -5.11 7.93
CA VAL A 286 -7.95 -4.25 7.96
C VAL A 286 -7.50 -2.87 8.41
N ILE A 287 -7.88 -1.84 7.65
CA ILE A 287 -7.66 -0.44 7.99
C ILE A 287 -9.01 0.24 8.09
N TYR A 288 -9.18 1.07 9.11
CA TYR A 288 -10.39 1.87 9.28
C TYR A 288 -10.04 3.32 9.62
N THR A 289 -10.74 4.26 8.98
CA THR A 289 -10.68 5.70 9.25
C THR A 289 -12.05 6.23 9.67
N THR A 290 -12.08 7.19 10.58
CA THR A 290 -13.32 7.88 11.01
C THR A 290 -13.73 9.03 10.08
N PHE A 291 -12.99 9.27 9.00
CA PHE A 291 -13.12 10.44 8.13
C PHE A 291 -13.18 10.05 6.65
N HIS A 292 -13.78 10.91 5.84
CA HIS A 292 -13.85 10.73 4.39
C HIS A 292 -12.48 10.88 3.72
N ASN A 293 -12.27 10.13 2.63
CA ASN A 293 -11.04 10.11 1.86
C ASN A 293 -10.91 11.33 0.95
N GLU A 294 -11.92 11.58 0.11
CA GLU A 294 -11.87 12.63 -0.91
C GLU A 294 -11.81 14.04 -0.31
N GLU A 295 -12.42 14.20 0.87
CA GLU A 295 -12.50 15.47 1.59
C GLU A 295 -11.20 15.87 2.30
N GLN A 296 -10.18 14.99 2.28
CA GLN A 296 -8.84 15.32 2.76
C GLN A 296 -8.08 16.23 1.78
N VAL A 297 -8.62 17.42 1.53
CA VAL A 297 -8.08 18.45 0.63
C VAL A 297 -6.78 19.09 1.15
N THR A 298 -6.36 18.74 2.37
CA THR A 298 -5.07 19.16 2.90
C THR A 298 -3.93 18.34 2.25
N PRO A 299 -2.76 18.94 1.97
CA PRO A 299 -1.64 18.20 1.40
C PRO A 299 -1.16 17.02 2.26
N ASP A 300 -1.41 17.04 3.57
CA ASP A 300 -1.03 15.94 4.47
C ASP A 300 -2.10 14.85 4.51
N GLY A 301 -3.38 15.23 4.56
CA GLY A 301 -4.49 14.28 4.55
C GLY A 301 -4.47 13.42 3.29
N LEU A 302 -4.33 14.02 2.11
CA LEU A 302 -4.22 13.27 0.86
C LEU A 302 -3.00 12.32 0.84
N LYS A 303 -1.87 12.73 1.41
CA LYS A 303 -0.69 11.84 1.54
C LYS A 303 -0.99 10.64 2.44
N ILE A 304 -1.71 10.85 3.55
CA ILE A 304 -2.12 9.76 4.44
C ILE A 304 -3.01 8.79 3.68
N ILE A 305 -4.09 9.25 3.03
CA ILE A 305 -5.00 8.34 2.33
C ILE A 305 -4.27 7.53 1.26
N LYS A 306 -3.43 8.18 0.44
CA LYS A 306 -2.60 7.48 -0.55
C LYS A 306 -1.66 6.45 0.06
N HIS A 307 -1.10 6.72 1.23
CA HIS A 307 -0.26 5.77 1.96
C HIS A 307 -1.07 4.54 2.40
N LEU A 308 -2.28 4.74 2.93
CA LEU A 308 -3.14 3.64 3.39
C LEU A 308 -3.48 2.65 2.28
N VAL A 309 -3.68 3.14 1.04
CA VAL A 309 -3.91 2.28 -0.13
C VAL A 309 -2.82 1.20 -0.24
N PHE A 310 -1.54 1.55 -0.05
CA PHE A 310 -0.43 0.60 -0.15
C PHE A 310 -0.21 -0.24 1.11
N SER A 311 -0.74 0.17 2.27
CA SER A 311 -0.60 -0.55 3.54
C SER A 311 -1.56 -1.74 3.67
N LEU A 312 -2.57 -1.84 2.79
CA LEU A 312 -3.49 -2.98 2.66
C LEU A 312 -2.82 -4.19 2.04
#